data_AF-A0A0L8HXL9-F1
#
_entry.id   AF-A0A0L8HXL9-F1
#
_cell.length_a   1.000
_cell.length_b   1.000
_cell.length_c   1.000
_cell.angle_alpha   90.00
_cell.angle_beta   90.00
_cell.angle_gamma   90.00
#
_symmetry.space_group_name_H-M   'P 1'
#
loop_
_entity.id
_entity.type
_entity.pdbx_description
1 polymer ?
#
loop_
_entity_poly.entity_id
_entity_poly.type
_entity_poly.pdbx_seq_one_letter_code
_entity_poly.pdbx_strand_id
1 'polypeptide(L)' 'SEHLPRLIPRLIPPPAKKTNASKRCIVCKTKGKRKETRYHCSQCDMSLCVVPCFELHHTKVSF' A
#
# COMPACT_ATOMS: atom_id res chain seq x y z
N SER A 1 -6.49 19.80 -16.86
CA SER A 1 -5.21 19.23 -16.40
C SER A 1 -5.57 18.15 -15.40
N GLU A 2 -5.62 16.91 -15.89
CA GLU A 2 -6.15 15.75 -15.20
C GLU A 2 -5.36 15.53 -13.91
N HIS A 3 -6.01 15.76 -12.77
CA HIS A 3 -5.41 15.51 -11.46
C HIS A 3 -5.40 14.00 -11.24
N LEU A 4 -4.34 13.30 -11.68
CA LEU A 4 -4.15 11.90 -11.31
C LEU A 4 -4.09 11.86 -9.77
N PRO A 5 -5.07 11.25 -9.06
CA PRO A 5 -5.19 11.44 -7.63
C PRO A 5 -4.11 10.62 -6.91
N ARG A 6 -2.92 11.20 -6.80
CA ARG A 6 -1.86 10.92 -5.81
C ARG A 6 -1.71 9.44 -5.44
N LEU A 7 -1.44 8.60 -6.44
CA LEU A 7 -1.05 7.19 -6.28
C LEU A 7 0.37 7.04 -5.74
N ILE A 8 0.67 7.74 -4.65
CA ILE A 8 2.01 7.81 -4.07
C ILE A 8 2.02 6.95 -2.79
N PRO A 9 2.63 5.76 -2.81
CA PRO A 9 2.85 5.00 -1.59
C PRO A 9 3.79 5.75 -0.66
N ARG A 10 3.40 5.88 0.62
CA ARG A 10 4.23 6.49 1.68
C ARG A 10 4.80 5.43 2.59
N LEU A 11 5.99 5.70 3.14
CA LEU A 11 6.59 4.85 4.17
C LEU A 11 5.73 4.85 5.44
N ILE A 12 5.58 3.68 6.04
CA ILE A 12 5.00 3.51 7.36
C ILE A 12 5.99 4.12 8.36
N PRO A 13 5.57 5.09 9.17
CA PRO A 13 6.45 5.71 10.15
C PRO A 13 6.94 4.64 11.14
N PRO A 14 8.26 4.57 11.41
CA PRO A 14 8.79 3.68 12.42
C PRO A 14 8.29 4.10 13.82
N PRO A 15 7.83 3.18 14.68
CA PRO A 15 7.69 3.49 16.09
C PRO A 15 9.08 3.72 16.71
N ALA A 16 9.16 4.50 17.79
CA ALA A 16 10.42 4.93 18.41
C ALA A 16 11.43 3.79 18.74
N LYS A 17 10.97 2.54 18.80
CA LYS A 17 11.78 1.35 19.12
C LYS A 17 12.08 0.43 17.93
N LYS A 18 11.61 0.72 16.70
CA LYS A 18 11.86 -0.14 15.52
C LYS A 18 12.12 0.68 14.26
N THR A 19 13.27 0.47 13.63
CA THR A 19 13.71 1.17 12.40
C THR A 19 12.95 0.73 11.14
N ASN A 20 12.36 -0.47 11.14
CA ASN A 20 11.70 -1.08 9.98
C ASN A 20 10.25 -1.46 10.30
N ALA A 21 9.39 -0.47 10.50
CA ALA A 21 7.96 -0.73 10.59
C ALA A 21 7.42 -1.27 9.27
N SER A 22 6.85 -2.47 9.33
CA SER A 22 6.14 -3.11 8.24
C SER A 22 4.74 -3.52 8.73
N LYS A 23 3.78 -3.55 7.81
CA LYS A 23 2.44 -4.07 8.03
C LYS A 23 2.11 -5.08 6.93
N ARG A 24 1.15 -5.97 7.18
CA ARG A 24 0.72 -6.96 6.19
C ARG A 24 -0.01 -6.28 5.03
N CYS A 25 0.37 -6.61 3.80
CA CYS A 25 -0.34 -6.14 2.61
C CYS A 25 -1.75 -6.72 2.57
N ILE A 26 -2.77 -5.85 2.47
CA ILE A 26 -4.18 -6.28 2.49
C ILE A 26 -4.55 -7.10 1.24
N VAL A 27 -4.05 -6.73 0.06
CA VAL A 27 -4.27 -7.47 -1.19
C VAL A 27 -3.58 -8.84 -1.17
N CYS A 28 -2.39 -8.95 -0.58
CA CYS A 28 -1.75 -10.26 -0.42
C CYS A 28 -2.51 -11.12 0.57
N LYS A 29 -3.00 -10.53 1.68
CA LYS A 29 -3.80 -11.23 2.69
C LYS A 29 -5.06 -11.85 2.07
N THR A 30 -5.78 -11.12 1.21
CA THR A 30 -6.99 -11.66 0.55
C THR A 30 -6.68 -12.80 -0.42
N LYS A 31 -5.48 -12.82 -1.01
CA LYS A 31 -4.98 -13.92 -1.87
C LYS A 31 -4.34 -15.08 -1.08
N GLY A 32 -4.50 -15.12 0.24
CA GLY A 32 -3.88 -16.15 1.09
C GLY A 32 -2.36 -16.03 1.25
N LYS A 33 -1.73 -14.98 0.71
CA LYS A 33 -0.28 -14.76 0.78
C LYS A 33 0.09 -13.98 2.05
N ARG A 34 1.23 -14.33 2.66
CA ARG A 34 1.83 -13.54 3.74
C ARG A 34 2.95 -12.69 3.15
N LYS A 35 2.68 -11.41 2.94
CA LYS A 35 3.67 -10.42 2.51
C LYS A 35 3.53 -9.15 3.33
N GLU A 36 4.65 -8.66 3.84
CA GLU A 36 4.72 -7.40 4.54
C GLU A 36 5.20 -6.29 3.62
N THR A 37 4.82 -5.06 3.96
CA THR A 37 5.18 -3.86 3.23
C THR A 37 5.54 -2.78 4.23
N ARG A 38 6.52 -1.96 3.88
CA ARG A 38 6.82 -0.71 4.58
C ARG A 38 6.03 0.46 4.04
N TYR A 39 5.10 0.21 3.12
CA TYR A 39 4.35 1.25 2.41
C TYR A 39 2.87 1.19 2.72
N HIS A 40 2.25 2.35 2.82
CA HIS A 40 0.81 2.53 2.93
C HIS A 40 0.33 3.60 1.95
N CYS A 41 -0.94 3.49 1.53
CA CYS A 41 -1.62 4.57 0.83
C CYS A 41 -2.11 5.58 1.87
N SER A 42 -1.63 6.83 1.79
CA SER A 42 -2.08 7.89 2.72
C SER A 42 -3.53 8.31 2.53
N GLN A 43 -4.12 8.03 1.36
CA GLN A 43 -5.52 8.36 1.09
C GLN A 43 -6.48 7.32 1.67
N CYS A 44 -6.08 6.05 1.64
CA CYS A 44 -6.93 4.94 2.08
C CYS A 44 -6.54 4.36 3.45
N ASP A 45 -5.43 4.83 4.03
CA ASP A 45 -4.79 4.28 5.23
C ASP A 45 -4.55 2.75 5.17
N MET A 46 -4.32 2.23 3.97
CA MET A 46 -4.15 0.80 3.72
C MET A 46 -2.69 0.45 3.43
N SER A 47 -2.21 -0.63 4.05
CA SER A 47 -0.88 -1.17 3.79
C SER A 47 -0.90 -2.02 2.52
N LEU A 48 -0.14 -1.61 1.50
CA LEU A 48 -0.10 -2.22 0.18
C LEU A 48 1.36 -2.42 -0.26
N CYS A 49 1.65 -3.52 -0.96
CA CYS A 49 2.93 -3.62 -1.68
C CYS A 49 2.95 -2.55 -2.79
N VAL A 50 4.09 -1.85 -2.94
CA VAL A 50 4.27 -0.82 -3.99
C VAL A 50 3.90 -1.36 -5.37
N VAL A 51 4.37 -2.56 -5.71
CA VAL A 51 3.97 -3.30 -6.92
C VAL A 51 3.73 -4.77 -6.56
N PRO A 52 2.73 -5.44 -7.14
CA PRO A 52 1.67 -4.91 -8.02
C PRO A 52 0.43 -4.42 -7.24
N CYS A 53 0.43 -4.53 -5.91
CA CYS A 53 -0.80 -4.39 -5.12
C CYS A 53 -1.32 -2.96 -5.08
N PHE A 54 -0.44 -1.95 -5.09
CA PHE A 54 -0.84 -0.55 -5.09
C PHE A 54 -1.58 -0.18 -6.37
N GLU A 55 -1.01 -0.53 -7.52
CA GLU A 55 -1.63 -0.36 -8.83
C GLU A 55 -2.96 -1.10 -8.88
N LEU A 56 -2.97 -2.43 -8.70
CA LEU A 56 -4.21 -3.24 -8.75
C LEU A 56 -5.34 -2.73 -7.85
N HIS A 57 -5.00 -2.13 -6.70
CA HIS A 57 -6.01 -1.61 -5.78
C HIS A 57 -6.61 -0.28 -6.26
N HIS A 58 -5.81 0.55 -6.92
CA HIS A 58 -6.20 1.91 -7.30
C HIS A 58 -6.55 2.09 -8.78
N THR A 59 -6.05 1.22 -9.66
CA THR A 59 -6.38 1.19 -11.09
C THR A 59 -7.53 0.23 -11.37
N LYS A 60 -8.56 0.20 -10.50
CA LYS A 60 -9.86 -0.39 -10.88
C LYS A 60 -10.46 0.47 -11.99
N VAL A 61 -9.95 0.31 -13.20
CA VAL A 61 -10.63 0.70 -14.43
C VAL A 61 -11.74 -0.32 -14.56
N SER A 62 -12.94 0.04 -14.12
CA SER A 62 -14.13 -0.62 -14.64
C SER A 62 -14.15 -0.32 -16.14
N PHE A 63 -14.07 -1.35 -16.97
CA PHE A 63 -14.36 -1.26 -18.40
C PHE A 63 -15.81 -0.86 -18.62
#